data_AF-A0A380TMH6-F1
#
_entry.id   AF-A0A380TMH6-F1
#
_cell.length_a   1.000
_cell.length_b   1.000
_cell.length_c   1.000
_cell.angle_alpha   90.00
_cell.angle_beta   90.00
_cell.angle_gamma   90.00
#
_symmetry.space_group_name_H-M   'P 1'
#
loop_
_entity.id
_entity.type
_entity.pdbx_description
1 polymer ?
#
loop_
_entity_poly.entity_id
_entity_poly.type
_entity_poly.pdbx_seq_one_letter_code
_entity_poly.pdbx_strand_id
1 'polypeptide(L)'
;MAKGPEMPKVTEMLSDVSKMVSALDPSKAVDELNKLLGQMKIPGIDSDAFVAAQKRNLEALTSANRAVFEGFQAITRRQVEAFQETVAEATRAVKELGAKPSAPEAVARQADLAKQMFERTIASTKEIVEIASKASQDVANIMNSRLDASVQELKEVLQKPLK
;
A
#
# COMPACT_ATOMS: atom_id res chain seq x y z
N MET A 1 -17.82 21.07 24.90
CA MET A 1 -18.05 20.26 23.68
C MET A 1 -16.70 19.93 23.09
N ALA A 2 -16.24 18.69 23.20
CA ALA A 2 -14.98 18.28 22.58
C ALA A 2 -15.21 18.14 21.06
N LYS A 3 -14.39 18.80 20.25
CA LYS A 3 -14.36 18.54 18.81
C LYS A 3 -14.03 17.06 18.63
N GLY A 4 -14.96 16.30 18.04
CA GLY A 4 -14.69 14.91 17.66
C GLY A 4 -13.49 14.85 16.71
N PRO A 5 -12.83 13.69 16.59
CA PRO A 5 -11.70 13.54 15.69
C PRO A 5 -12.14 13.90 14.26
N GLU A 6 -11.51 14.92 13.66
CA GLU A 6 -11.70 15.25 12.25
C GLU A 6 -11.19 14.06 11.43
N MET A 7 -12.09 13.43 10.67
CA MET A 7 -11.69 12.36 9.75
C MET A 7 -10.75 12.96 8.69
N PRO A 8 -9.57 12.36 8.45
CA PRO A 8 -8.70 12.78 7.36
C PRO A 8 -9.49 12.78 6.05
N LYS A 9 -9.42 13.87 5.30
CA LYS A 9 -10.08 13.91 4.00
C LYS A 9 -9.41 12.89 3.11
N VAL A 10 -10.19 11.98 2.52
CA VAL A 10 -9.69 10.95 1.58
C VAL A 10 -8.77 11.57 0.51
N THR A 11 -9.08 12.80 0.08
CA THR A 11 -8.28 13.58 -0.87
C THR A 11 -6.89 13.97 -0.32
N GLU A 12 -6.76 14.30 0.96
CA GLU A 12 -5.48 14.59 1.61
C GLU A 12 -4.65 13.32 1.75
N MET A 13 -5.25 12.21 2.18
CA MET A 13 -4.57 10.91 2.23
C MET A 13 -4.01 10.53 0.86
N LEU A 14 -4.81 10.63 -0.20
CA LEU A 14 -4.36 10.35 -1.58
C LEU A 14 -3.21 11.27 -2.02
N SER A 15 -3.28 12.56 -1.69
CA SER A 15 -2.21 13.53 -1.96
C SER A 15 -0.92 13.16 -1.23
N ASP A 16 -1.01 12.81 0.05
CA ASP A 16 0.18 12.50 0.86
C ASP A 16 0.84 11.20 0.44
N VAL A 17 0.06 10.20 0.01
CA VAL A 17 0.64 8.99 -0.57
C VAL A 17 1.32 9.31 -1.92
N SER A 18 0.74 10.18 -2.74
CA SER A 18 1.38 10.63 -3.98
C SER A 18 2.70 11.37 -3.73
N LYS A 19 2.77 12.22 -2.70
CA LYS A 19 4.01 12.87 -2.28
C LYS A 19 5.04 11.85 -1.79
N MET A 20 4.62 10.85 -1.02
CA MET A 20 5.54 9.82 -0.50
C MET A 20 6.15 8.99 -1.64
N VAL A 21 5.36 8.65 -2.66
CA VAL A 21 5.87 7.99 -3.88
C VAL A 21 6.87 8.89 -4.62
N SER A 22 6.57 10.18 -4.75
CA SER A 22 7.43 11.13 -5.45
C SER A 22 8.73 11.43 -4.69
N ALA A 23 8.70 11.35 -3.36
CA ALA A 23 9.87 11.54 -2.50
C ALA A 23 10.88 10.37 -2.62
N LEU A 24 10.42 9.20 -3.05
CA LEU A 24 11.23 8.01 -3.30
C LEU A 24 11.68 7.95 -4.76
N ASP A 25 12.18 9.06 -5.32
CA ASP A 25 12.68 9.11 -6.69
C ASP A 25 13.91 8.21 -6.85
N PRO A 26 13.79 7.05 -7.53
CA PRO A 26 14.88 6.09 -7.63
C PRO A 26 16.05 6.62 -8.46
N SER A 27 15.82 7.60 -9.34
CA SER A 27 16.87 8.17 -10.19
C SER A 27 17.94 8.93 -9.39
N LYS A 28 17.51 9.73 -8.41
CA LYS A 28 18.41 10.46 -7.50
C LYS A 28 19.26 9.52 -6.65
N ALA A 29 18.65 8.45 -6.13
CA ALA A 29 19.37 7.45 -5.35
C ALA A 29 20.44 6.73 -6.20
N VAL A 30 20.13 6.42 -7.47
CA VAL A 30 21.10 5.85 -8.42
C VAL A 30 22.24 6.83 -8.69
N ASP A 31 21.95 8.11 -8.90
CA ASP A 31 22.95 9.13 -9.23
C ASP A 31 23.91 9.41 -8.07
N GLU A 32 23.39 9.54 -6.84
CA GLU A 32 24.22 9.69 -5.63
C GLU A 32 25.11 8.47 -5.41
N LEU A 33 24.57 7.27 -5.65
CA LEU A 33 25.32 6.03 -5.51
C LEU A 33 26.44 5.92 -6.56
N ASN A 34 26.16 6.25 -7.82
CA ASN A 34 27.18 6.31 -8.87
C ASN A 34 28.28 7.32 -8.52
N LYS A 35 27.92 8.46 -7.93
CA LYS A 35 28.89 9.50 -7.51
C LYS A 35 29.78 9.03 -6.36
N LEU A 36 29.23 8.31 -5.38
CA LEU A 36 29.99 7.73 -4.26
C LEU A 36 30.94 6.62 -4.74
N LEU A 37 30.50 5.79 -5.68
CA LEU A 37 31.29 4.66 -6.20
C LEU A 37 32.33 5.07 -7.23
N GLY A 38 32.04 6.07 -8.06
CA GLY A 38 33.02 6.64 -8.99
C GLY A 38 34.25 7.23 -8.28
N GLN A 39 34.12 7.55 -6.99
CA GLN A 39 35.22 8.01 -6.14
C GLN A 39 36.00 6.86 -5.47
N MET A 40 35.44 5.64 -5.41
CA MET A 40 36.04 4.48 -4.77
C MET A 40 36.41 3.41 -5.79
N LYS A 41 37.61 3.53 -6.39
CA LYS A 41 38.21 2.41 -7.13
C LYS A 41 38.84 1.43 -6.13
N ILE A 42 38.14 0.35 -5.81
CA ILE A 42 38.62 -0.70 -4.89
C ILE A 42 39.26 -1.83 -5.71
N PRO A 43 40.58 -2.09 -5.56
CA PRO A 43 41.24 -3.22 -6.23
C PRO A 43 40.59 -4.56 -5.86
N GLY A 44 40.44 -5.46 -6.83
CA GLY A 44 39.82 -6.78 -6.63
C GLY A 44 38.29 -6.80 -6.64
N ILE A 45 37.63 -5.66 -6.88
CA ILE A 45 36.18 -5.55 -7.04
C ILE A 45 35.85 -5.17 -8.48
N ASP A 46 34.86 -5.84 -9.08
CA ASP A 46 34.28 -5.39 -10.35
C ASP A 46 33.27 -4.26 -10.11
N SER A 47 33.69 -3.02 -10.36
CA SER A 47 32.86 -1.83 -10.16
C SER A 47 31.60 -1.80 -11.02
N ASP A 48 31.65 -2.33 -12.24
CA ASP A 48 30.50 -2.32 -13.15
C ASP A 48 29.45 -3.34 -12.68
N ALA A 49 29.90 -4.54 -12.28
CA ALA A 49 29.02 -5.56 -11.68
C ALA A 49 28.40 -5.06 -10.36
N PHE A 50 29.17 -4.36 -9.54
CA PHE A 50 28.68 -3.78 -8.29
C PHE A 50 27.61 -2.71 -8.53
N VAL A 51 27.85 -1.77 -9.46
CA VAL A 51 26.86 -0.74 -9.82
C VAL A 51 25.59 -1.37 -10.38
N ALA A 52 25.71 -2.41 -11.21
CA ALA A 52 24.56 -3.14 -11.73
C ALA A 52 23.73 -3.81 -10.61
N ALA A 53 24.38 -4.47 -9.65
CA ALA A 53 23.72 -5.08 -8.50
C ALA A 53 22.98 -4.04 -7.64
N GLN A 54 23.55 -2.84 -7.48
CA GLN A 54 22.90 -1.77 -6.74
C GLN A 54 21.72 -1.15 -7.48
N LYS A 55 21.80 -0.98 -8.81
CA LYS A 55 20.64 -0.55 -9.61
C LYS A 55 19.47 -1.52 -9.44
N ARG A 56 19.73 -2.82 -9.50
CA ARG A 56 18.71 -3.87 -9.25
C ARG A 56 18.14 -3.82 -7.84
N ASN A 57 18.94 -3.48 -6.82
CA ASN A 57 18.42 -3.23 -5.45
C ASN A 57 17.41 -2.08 -5.42
N LEU A 58 17.73 -0.96 -6.09
CA LEU A 58 16.86 0.20 -6.13
C LEU A 58 15.56 -0.07 -6.91
N GLU A 59 15.63 -0.82 -8.01
CA GLU A 59 14.46 -1.28 -8.75
C GLU A 59 13.54 -2.17 -7.89
N ALA A 60 14.12 -3.08 -7.10
CA ALA A 60 13.36 -3.94 -6.19
C ALA A 60 12.72 -3.15 -5.05
N LEU A 61 13.44 -2.19 -4.45
CA LEU A 61 12.88 -1.28 -3.46
C LEU A 61 11.72 -0.46 -4.03
N THR A 62 11.87 0.05 -5.25
CA THR A 62 10.81 0.77 -5.96
C THR A 62 9.59 -0.12 -6.18
N SER A 63 9.81 -1.36 -6.59
CA SER A 63 8.74 -2.34 -6.82
C SER A 63 8.01 -2.71 -5.53
N ALA A 64 8.74 -2.90 -4.42
CA ALA A 64 8.16 -3.15 -3.11
C ALA A 64 7.31 -1.97 -2.62
N ASN A 65 7.82 -0.74 -2.77
CA ASN A 65 7.06 0.48 -2.43
C ASN A 65 5.80 0.61 -3.29
N ARG A 66 5.86 0.23 -4.56
CA ARG A 66 4.70 0.19 -5.44
C ARG A 66 3.64 -0.81 -4.96
N ALA A 67 4.03 -2.01 -4.51
CA ALA A 67 3.08 -2.98 -3.97
C ALA A 67 2.34 -2.43 -2.73
N VAL A 68 3.06 -1.76 -1.83
CA VAL A 68 2.46 -1.07 -0.68
C VAL A 68 1.48 0.02 -1.13
N PHE A 69 1.86 0.83 -2.12
CA PHE A 69 1.02 1.89 -2.68
C PHE A 69 -0.27 1.34 -3.28
N GLU A 70 -0.16 0.29 -4.10
CA GLU A 70 -1.31 -0.37 -4.73
C GLU A 70 -2.27 -0.93 -3.68
N GLY A 71 -1.75 -1.49 -2.57
CA GLY A 71 -2.55 -1.90 -1.41
C GLY A 71 -3.31 -0.74 -0.78
N PHE A 72 -2.64 0.39 -0.53
CA PHE A 72 -3.30 1.57 0.03
C PHE A 72 -4.36 2.16 -0.91
N GLN A 73 -4.07 2.20 -2.21
CA GLN A 73 -5.03 2.67 -3.22
C GLN A 73 -6.26 1.76 -3.27
N ALA A 74 -6.09 0.44 -3.17
CA ALA A 74 -7.19 -0.52 -3.12
C ALA A 74 -8.06 -0.32 -1.87
N ILE A 75 -7.46 -0.12 -0.69
CA ILE A 75 -8.20 0.20 0.55
C ILE A 75 -9.00 1.50 0.36
N THR A 76 -8.37 2.54 -0.18
CA THR A 76 -9.02 3.83 -0.38
C THR A 76 -10.20 3.75 -1.35
N ARG A 77 -10.03 3.03 -2.47
CA ARG A 77 -11.10 2.79 -3.44
C ARG A 77 -12.28 2.09 -2.77
N ARG A 78 -12.01 1.07 -1.96
CA ARG A 78 -13.04 0.34 -1.24
C ARG A 78 -13.80 1.22 -0.24
N GLN A 79 -13.11 2.13 0.45
CA GLN A 79 -13.78 3.11 1.34
C GLN A 79 -14.72 4.05 0.58
N VAL A 80 -14.32 4.49 -0.63
CA VAL A 80 -15.18 5.32 -1.49
C VAL A 80 -16.42 4.55 -1.95
N GLU A 81 -16.25 3.30 -2.38
CA GLU A 81 -17.37 2.42 -2.77
C GLU A 81 -18.34 2.19 -1.59
N ALA A 82 -17.81 1.88 -0.41
CA ALA A 82 -18.63 1.71 0.80
C ALA A 82 -19.44 2.97 1.17
N PHE A 83 -18.85 4.16 0.97
CA PHE A 83 -19.56 5.42 1.16
C PHE A 83 -20.70 5.61 0.14
N GLN A 84 -20.45 5.33 -1.14
CA GLN A 84 -21.47 5.41 -2.19
C GLN A 84 -22.63 4.45 -1.92
N GLU A 85 -22.34 3.21 -1.50
CA GLU A 85 -23.36 2.24 -1.09
C GLU A 85 -24.21 2.78 0.07
N THR A 86 -23.57 3.35 1.10
CA THR A 86 -24.24 3.90 2.28
C THR A 86 -25.19 5.06 1.92
N VAL A 87 -24.77 5.97 1.04
CA VAL A 87 -25.62 7.07 0.56
C VAL A 87 -26.81 6.56 -0.24
N ALA A 88 -26.60 5.54 -1.08
CA ALA A 88 -27.67 4.90 -1.84
C ALA A 88 -28.70 4.23 -0.92
N GLU A 89 -28.25 3.51 0.11
CA GLU A 89 -29.11 2.89 1.12
C GLU A 89 -29.88 3.94 1.94
N ALA A 90 -29.23 5.00 2.41
CA ALA A 90 -29.90 6.08 3.15
C ALA A 90 -31.01 6.73 2.29
N THR A 91 -30.73 6.95 1.00
CA THR A 91 -31.73 7.49 0.05
C THR A 91 -32.92 6.54 -0.14
N ARG A 92 -32.69 5.22 -0.17
CA ARG A 92 -33.76 4.21 -0.22
C ARG A 92 -34.58 4.19 1.07
N ALA A 93 -33.93 4.18 2.23
CA ALA A 93 -34.61 4.19 3.53
C ALA A 93 -35.50 5.43 3.71
N VAL A 94 -35.04 6.61 3.30
CA VAL A 94 -35.85 7.85 3.32
C VAL A 94 -37.08 7.75 2.41
N LYS A 95 -36.95 7.11 1.22
CA LYS A 95 -38.10 6.86 0.33
C LYS A 95 -39.11 5.88 0.94
N GLU A 96 -38.64 4.87 1.67
CA GLU A 96 -39.48 3.86 2.32
C GLU A 96 -40.17 4.39 3.59
N LEU A 97 -39.60 5.41 4.25
CA LEU A 97 -40.14 6.04 5.46
C LEU A 97 -41.37 6.95 5.24
N GLY A 98 -41.87 7.06 4.00
CA GLY A 98 -43.17 7.71 3.70
C GLY A 98 -44.37 7.05 4.40
N ALA A 99 -44.20 5.88 5.00
CA ALA A 99 -45.19 5.20 5.84
C ALA A 99 -44.73 5.17 7.32
N LYS A 100 -45.55 5.71 8.22
CA LYS A 100 -45.28 5.78 9.67
C LYS A 100 -45.34 4.35 10.26
N PRO A 101 -44.23 3.76 10.74
CA PRO A 101 -44.22 2.37 11.22
C PRO A 101 -44.84 2.25 12.61
N SER A 102 -45.41 1.07 12.92
CA SER A 102 -45.90 0.73 14.25
C SER A 102 -44.74 0.44 15.23
N ALA A 103 -45.00 0.49 16.56
CA ALA A 103 -43.96 0.29 17.58
C ALA A 103 -43.21 -1.06 17.50
N PRO A 104 -43.86 -2.22 17.21
CA PRO A 104 -43.16 -3.49 17.01
C PRO A 104 -42.30 -3.51 15.74
N GLU A 105 -42.78 -2.91 14.64
CA GLU A 105 -42.01 -2.79 13.38
C GLU A 105 -40.77 -1.91 13.56
N ALA A 106 -40.83 -0.89 14.42
CA ALA A 106 -39.70 -0.04 14.73
C ALA A 106 -38.59 -0.81 15.47
N VAL A 107 -38.95 -1.69 16.43
CA VAL A 107 -37.98 -2.51 17.18
C VAL A 107 -37.33 -3.57 16.29
N ALA A 108 -38.11 -4.27 15.45
CA ALA A 108 -37.58 -5.24 14.49
C ALA A 108 -36.61 -4.58 13.50
N ARG A 109 -36.97 -3.40 12.96
CA ARG A 109 -36.08 -2.62 12.09
C ARG A 109 -34.77 -2.23 12.77
N GLN A 110 -34.79 -1.86 14.04
CA GLN A 110 -33.55 -1.52 14.77
C GLN A 110 -32.62 -2.73 14.91
N ALA A 111 -33.18 -3.91 15.19
CA ALA A 111 -32.40 -5.15 15.28
C ALA A 111 -31.80 -5.55 13.93
N ASP A 112 -32.57 -5.45 12.84
CA ASP A 112 -32.10 -5.73 11.49
C ASP A 112 -31.00 -4.75 11.04
N LEU A 113 -31.14 -3.46 11.34
CA LEU A 113 -30.11 -2.45 11.08
C LEU A 113 -28.82 -2.75 11.86
N ALA A 114 -28.93 -3.09 13.14
CA ALA A 114 -27.77 -3.43 13.96
C ALA A 114 -27.03 -4.66 13.42
N LYS A 115 -27.78 -5.69 12.98
CA LYS A 115 -27.21 -6.90 12.38
C LYS A 115 -26.50 -6.58 11.05
N GLN A 116 -27.13 -5.82 10.17
CA GLN A 116 -26.54 -5.42 8.88
C GLN A 116 -25.26 -4.60 9.08
N MET A 117 -25.24 -3.68 10.04
CA MET A 117 -24.04 -2.90 10.37
C MET A 117 -22.89 -3.78 10.88
N PHE A 118 -23.20 -4.78 11.71
CA PHE A 118 -22.20 -5.73 12.20
C PHE A 118 -21.63 -6.59 11.08
N GLU A 119 -22.49 -7.15 10.22
CA GLU A 119 -22.08 -7.94 9.05
C GLU A 119 -21.19 -7.13 8.09
N ARG A 120 -21.58 -5.87 7.81
CA ARG A 120 -20.81 -4.95 6.96
C ARG A 120 -19.44 -4.63 7.54
N THR A 121 -19.37 -4.41 8.86
CA THR A 121 -18.10 -4.10 9.55
C THR A 121 -17.13 -5.29 9.46
N ILE A 122 -17.63 -6.51 9.68
CA ILE A 122 -16.80 -7.72 9.55
C ILE A 122 -16.34 -7.91 8.09
N ALA A 123 -17.23 -7.75 7.12
CA ALA A 123 -16.88 -7.88 5.70
C ALA A 123 -15.79 -6.88 5.29
N SER A 124 -15.97 -5.60 5.63
CA SER A 124 -15.00 -4.56 5.34
C SER A 124 -13.64 -4.82 6.02
N THR A 125 -13.65 -5.31 7.25
CA THR A 125 -12.41 -5.66 7.96
C THR A 125 -11.66 -6.80 7.26
N LYS A 126 -12.37 -7.84 6.81
CA LYS A 126 -11.76 -8.96 6.07
C LYS A 126 -11.12 -8.50 4.77
N GLU A 127 -11.81 -7.68 3.97
CA GLU A 127 -11.29 -7.17 2.71
C GLU A 127 -10.02 -6.31 2.92
N ILE A 128 -10.00 -5.45 3.95
CA ILE A 128 -8.80 -4.66 4.29
C ILE A 128 -7.63 -5.58 4.66
N VAL A 129 -7.89 -6.61 5.47
CA VAL A 129 -6.87 -7.59 5.86
C VAL A 129 -6.34 -8.37 4.66
N GLU A 130 -7.21 -8.76 3.73
CA GLU A 130 -6.82 -9.45 2.49
C GLU A 130 -5.94 -8.56 1.61
N ILE A 131 -6.32 -7.29 1.40
CA ILE A 131 -5.52 -6.33 0.64
C ILE A 131 -4.15 -6.12 1.29
N ALA A 132 -4.10 -5.89 2.60
CA ALA A 132 -2.86 -5.67 3.33
C ALA A 132 -1.95 -6.92 3.33
N SER A 133 -2.55 -8.10 3.46
CA SER A 133 -1.84 -9.39 3.43
C SER A 133 -1.24 -9.64 2.05
N LYS A 134 -1.98 -9.34 0.98
CA LYS A 134 -1.47 -9.44 -0.39
C LYS A 134 -0.30 -8.50 -0.64
N ALA A 135 -0.43 -7.22 -0.28
CA ALA A 135 0.66 -6.25 -0.44
C ALA A 135 1.92 -6.70 0.33
N SER A 136 1.74 -7.24 1.53
CA SER A 136 2.84 -7.77 2.34
C SER A 136 3.52 -9.00 1.71
N GLN A 137 2.73 -9.92 1.13
CA GLN A 137 3.24 -11.08 0.39
C GLN A 137 4.02 -10.65 -0.86
N ASP A 138 3.52 -9.68 -1.62
CA ASP A 138 4.19 -9.17 -2.81
C ASP A 138 5.56 -8.55 -2.45
N VAL A 139 5.62 -7.76 -1.37
CA VAL A 139 6.88 -7.23 -0.83
C VAL A 139 7.83 -8.36 -0.41
N ALA A 140 7.34 -9.36 0.32
CA ALA A 140 8.16 -10.48 0.77
C ALA A 140 8.75 -11.26 -0.40
N ASN A 141 7.95 -11.50 -1.45
CA ASN A 141 8.39 -12.18 -2.67
C ASN A 141 9.49 -11.40 -3.40
N ILE A 142 9.33 -10.07 -3.52
CA ILE A 142 10.35 -9.19 -4.12
C ILE A 142 11.66 -9.26 -3.33
N MET A 143 11.59 -9.18 -1.99
CA MET A 143 12.78 -9.22 -1.14
C MET A 143 13.48 -10.57 -1.18
N ASN A 144 12.74 -11.68 -1.12
CA ASN A 144 13.31 -13.03 -1.23
C ASN A 144 14.03 -13.21 -2.57
N SER A 145 13.40 -12.80 -3.68
CA SER A 145 14.04 -12.86 -5.00
C SER A 145 15.32 -12.03 -5.08
N ARG A 146 15.35 -10.85 -4.44
CA ARG A 146 16.56 -10.04 -4.39
C ARG A 146 17.65 -10.63 -3.53
N LEU A 147 17.32 -11.24 -2.40
CA LEU A 147 18.31 -11.92 -1.56
C LEU A 147 19.00 -13.05 -2.36
N ASP A 148 18.24 -13.88 -3.05
CA ASP A 148 18.78 -14.96 -3.87
C ASP A 148 19.70 -14.43 -4.99
N ALA A 149 19.26 -13.39 -5.70
CA ALA A 149 20.07 -12.76 -6.74
C ALA A 149 21.32 -12.06 -6.18
N SER A 150 21.25 -11.47 -4.98
CA SER A 150 22.39 -10.79 -4.35
C SER A 150 23.54 -11.75 -4.02
N VAL A 151 23.22 -13.01 -3.67
CA VAL A 151 24.23 -14.04 -3.42
C VAL A 151 24.99 -14.42 -4.71
N GLN A 152 24.30 -14.42 -5.85
CA GLN A 152 24.93 -14.69 -7.14
C GLN A 152 25.80 -13.51 -7.59
N GLU A 153 25.27 -12.29 -7.48
CA GLU A 153 25.97 -11.05 -7.84
C GLU A 153 27.21 -10.82 -6.98
N LEU A 154 27.20 -11.20 -5.70
CA LEU A 154 28.39 -11.11 -4.85
C LEU A 154 29.56 -11.93 -5.42
N LYS A 155 29.29 -13.10 -6.01
CA LYS A 155 30.33 -13.90 -6.67
C LYS A 155 30.87 -13.20 -7.91
N GLU A 156 30.01 -12.59 -8.71
CA GLU A 156 30.39 -11.85 -9.92
C GLU A 156 31.25 -10.62 -9.56
N VAL A 157 30.86 -9.89 -8.51
CA VAL A 157 31.60 -8.72 -8.02
C VAL A 157 33.01 -9.07 -7.54
N LEU A 158 33.20 -10.27 -6.96
CA LEU A 158 34.48 -10.73 -6.41
C LEU A 158 35.36 -11.50 -7.41
N GLN A 159 34.89 -11.74 -8.65
CA GLN A 159 35.58 -12.61 -9.61
C GLN A 159 36.77 -11.97 -10.35
N LYS A 160 37.14 -10.71 -10.07
CA LYS A 160 38.31 -10.09 -10.69
C LYS A 160 39.60 -10.59 -10.01
N PRO A 161 40.50 -11.32 -10.71
CA PRO A 161 41.77 -11.71 -10.13
C PRO A 161 42.58 -10.46 -9.78
N LEU A 162 43.09 -10.39 -8.54
CA LEU A 162 44.07 -9.41 -8.13
C LEU A 162 45.29 -9.56 -9.04
N LYS A 163 45.61 -8.51 -9.82
CA LYS A 163 46.90 -8.39 -10.49
C LYS A 163 47.90 -7.73 -9.56
#